data_AF-A0A1G4V4Q2-F1
#
_entry.id   AF-A0A1G4V4Q2-F1
#
_cell.length_a   1.000
_cell.length_b   1.000
_cell.length_c   1.000
_cell.angle_alpha   90.00
_cell.angle_beta   90.00
_cell.angle_gamma   90.00
#
_symmetry.space_group_name_H-M   'P 1'
#
loop_
_entity.id
_entity.type
_entity.pdbx_description
1 polymer ?
#
loop_
_entity_poly.entity_id
_entity_poly.type
_entity_poly.pdbx_seq_one_letter_code
_entity_poly.pdbx_strand_id
1 'polypeptide(L)'
;MKKIIALFVFFFAFSINAAAQDNKAEIDRNAKKDLEALIGIVKLDSDMEKSIYKLLVKKHEGMLSPNATDASKRDISSVIEAKLRATLTAEQTTLLEKNRTVLTQLVSAAPVISEKK
;
A
#
# COMPACT_ATOMS: atom_id res chain seq x y z
N MET A 1 -16.43 22.63 39.64
CA MET A 1 -16.69 22.48 38.19
C MET A 1 -15.45 22.65 37.29
N LYS A 2 -14.23 22.91 37.81
CA LYS A 2 -13.00 23.05 37.01
C LYS A 2 -12.40 21.71 36.53
N LYS A 3 -12.77 20.61 37.17
CA LYS A 3 -12.20 19.26 36.95
C LYS A 3 -12.90 18.45 35.84
N ILE A 4 -14.07 18.90 35.38
CA ILE A 4 -14.84 18.22 34.32
C ILE A 4 -14.23 18.53 32.94
N ILE A 5 -13.75 19.76 32.73
CA ILE A 5 -13.13 20.19 31.47
C ILE A 5 -11.89 19.34 31.15
N ALA A 6 -11.10 18.98 32.16
CA ALA A 6 -9.93 18.11 31.99
C ALA A 6 -10.28 16.69 31.51
N LEU A 7 -11.43 16.16 31.94
CA LEU A 7 -11.88 14.83 31.52
C LEU A 7 -12.28 14.81 30.04
N PHE A 8 -12.95 15.86 29.57
CA PHE A 8 -13.32 16.00 28.16
C PHE A 8 -12.10 16.21 27.25
N VAL A 9 -11.10 16.98 27.68
CA VAL A 9 -9.86 17.19 26.91
C VAL A 9 -9.04 15.89 26.81
N PHE A 10 -9.05 15.04 27.84
CA PHE A 10 -8.35 13.75 27.80
C PHE A 10 -8.97 12.78 26.78
N PHE A 11 -10.31 12.75 26.64
CA PHE A 11 -10.99 11.90 25.65
C PHE A 11 -10.71 12.29 24.19
N PHE A 12 -10.52 13.58 23.88
CA PHE A 12 -10.18 14.03 22.52
C PHE A 12 -8.75 13.65 22.08
N ALA A 13 -7.83 13.40 23.01
CA ALA A 13 -6.45 13.02 22.67
C ALA A 13 -6.33 11.54 22.21
N PHE A 14 -7.27 10.66 22.60
CA PHE A 14 -7.24 9.25 22.19
C PHE A 14 -7.86 9.00 20.80
N SER A 15 -8.82 9.83 20.37
CA SER A 15 -9.51 9.63 19.09
C SER A 15 -8.62 9.86 17.87
N ILE A 16 -7.64 10.76 17.97
CA ILE A 16 -6.69 11.04 16.87
C ILE A 16 -5.67 9.90 16.72
N ASN A 17 -5.24 9.28 17.82
CA ASN A 17 -4.25 8.20 17.78
C ASN A 17 -4.82 6.88 17.23
N ALA A 18 -6.11 6.60 17.45
CA ALA A 18 -6.76 5.40 16.90
C ALA A 18 -6.74 5.39 15.36
N ALA A 19 -7.07 6.51 14.71
CA ALA A 19 -7.12 6.61 13.25
C ALA A 19 -5.75 6.38 12.57
N ALA A 20 -4.66 6.88 13.16
CA ALA A 20 -3.32 6.66 12.63
C ALA A 20 -2.83 5.21 12.81
N GLN A 21 -3.24 4.55 13.89
CA GLN A 21 -2.91 3.16 14.15
C GLN A 21 -3.64 2.20 13.20
N ASP A 22 -4.91 2.47 12.90
CA ASP A 22 -5.70 1.69 11.94
C ASP A 22 -5.12 1.79 10.52
N ASN A 23 -4.73 2.99 10.08
CA ASN A 23 -4.07 3.19 8.79
C ASN A 23 -2.76 2.40 8.68
N LYS A 24 -1.94 2.38 9.74
CA LYS A 24 -0.67 1.64 9.71
C LYS A 24 -0.90 0.13 9.58
N ALA A 25 -1.87 -0.41 10.29
CA ALA A 25 -2.23 -1.83 10.19
C ALA A 25 -2.78 -2.18 8.79
N GLU A 26 -3.59 -1.30 8.21
CA GLU A 26 -4.09 -1.46 6.85
C GLU A 26 -2.97 -1.41 5.80
N ILE A 27 -2.04 -0.46 5.90
CA ILE A 27 -0.87 -0.32 5.02
C ILE A 27 -0.05 -1.60 5.02
N ASP A 28 0.31 -2.10 6.21
CA ASP A 28 1.12 -3.32 6.35
C ASP A 28 0.40 -4.53 5.74
N ARG A 29 -0.88 -4.72 6.08
CA ARG A 29 -1.70 -5.82 5.56
C ARG A 29 -1.79 -5.77 4.03
N ASN A 30 -2.07 -4.61 3.45
CA ASN A 30 -2.22 -4.46 2.01
C ASN A 30 -0.87 -4.61 1.28
N ALA A 31 0.22 -4.10 1.85
CA ALA A 31 1.56 -4.29 1.30
C ALA A 31 2.00 -5.76 1.32
N LYS A 32 1.69 -6.51 2.39
CA LYS A 32 1.92 -7.96 2.45
C LYS A 32 1.12 -8.71 1.41
N LYS A 33 -0.18 -8.41 1.29
CA LYS A 33 -1.05 -9.03 0.27
C LYS A 33 -0.56 -8.78 -1.15
N ASP A 34 -0.06 -7.57 -1.43
CA ASP A 34 0.53 -7.22 -2.71
C ASP A 34 1.83 -8.01 -2.95
N LEU A 35 2.70 -8.13 -1.95
CA LEU A 35 3.91 -8.93 -2.05
C LEU A 35 3.59 -10.42 -2.27
N GLU A 36 2.64 -10.97 -1.53
CA GLU A 36 2.17 -12.36 -1.65
C GLU A 36 1.65 -12.65 -3.07
N ALA A 37 0.88 -11.72 -3.64
CA ALA A 37 0.41 -11.82 -5.02
C ALA A 37 1.56 -11.83 -6.03
N LEU A 38 2.61 -11.04 -5.79
CA LEU A 38 3.81 -11.01 -6.63
C LEU A 38 4.63 -12.30 -6.52
N ILE A 39 4.95 -12.75 -5.30
CA ILE A 39 5.76 -13.97 -5.11
C ILE A 39 5.04 -15.24 -5.59
N GLY A 40 3.70 -15.21 -5.67
CA GLY A 40 2.91 -16.27 -6.27
C GLY A 40 3.15 -16.47 -7.77
N ILE A 41 3.77 -15.50 -8.45
CA ILE A 41 4.03 -15.54 -9.90
C ILE A 41 5.51 -15.34 -10.27
N VAL A 42 6.32 -14.74 -9.38
CA VAL A 42 7.75 -14.56 -9.60
C VAL A 42 8.53 -15.04 -8.39
N LYS A 43 9.64 -15.75 -8.63
CA LYS A 43 10.55 -16.13 -7.55
C LYS A 43 11.42 -14.93 -7.18
N LEU A 44 11.39 -14.51 -5.92
CA LEU A 44 12.22 -13.45 -5.38
C LEU A 44 13.24 -14.03 -4.38
N ASP A 45 14.35 -13.32 -4.17
CA ASP A 45 15.23 -13.57 -3.03
C ASP A 45 14.81 -12.71 -1.84
N SER A 46 15.38 -13.00 -0.67
CA SER A 46 14.99 -12.34 0.58
C SER A 46 15.23 -10.82 0.60
N ASP A 47 16.18 -10.32 -0.18
CA ASP A 47 16.52 -8.89 -0.19
C ASP A 47 15.63 -8.13 -1.18
N MET A 48 15.29 -8.76 -2.31
CA MET A 48 14.25 -8.29 -3.22
C MET A 48 12.88 -8.27 -2.52
N GLU A 49 12.50 -9.31 -1.78
CA GLU A 49 11.24 -9.34 -1.03
C GLU A 49 11.14 -8.18 -0.04
N LYS A 50 12.18 -7.94 0.77
CA LYS A 50 12.22 -6.80 1.71
C LYS A 50 12.14 -5.47 0.99
N SER A 51 12.84 -5.33 -0.14
CA SER A 51 12.89 -4.08 -0.90
C SER A 51 11.55 -3.77 -1.56
N ILE A 52 10.92 -4.78 -2.16
CA ILE A 52 9.60 -4.65 -2.78
C ILE A 52 8.52 -4.46 -1.70
N TYR A 53 8.59 -5.14 -0.57
CA TYR A 53 7.69 -4.89 0.55
C TYR A 53 7.74 -3.41 0.99
N LYS A 54 8.94 -2.85 1.20
CA LYS A 54 9.11 -1.43 1.54
C LYS A 54 8.54 -0.49 0.47
N LEU A 55 8.70 -0.86 -0.81
CA LEU A 55 8.13 -0.12 -1.93
C LEU A 55 6.59 -0.11 -1.87
N LEU A 56 5.98 -1.26 -1.58
CA LEU A 56 4.53 -1.41 -1.46
C LEU A 56 3.97 -0.73 -0.20
N VAL A 57 4.71 -0.71 0.91
CA VAL A 57 4.37 0.10 2.08
C VAL A 57 4.29 1.59 1.69
N LYS A 58 5.32 2.11 1.00
CA LYS A 58 5.32 3.50 0.52
C LYS A 58 4.17 3.81 -0.44
N LYS A 59 3.78 2.84 -1.28
CA LYS A 59 2.58 2.96 -2.12
C LYS A 59 1.37 3.25 -1.23
N HIS A 60 1.06 2.35 -0.30
CA HIS A 60 -0.15 2.45 0.53
C HIS A 60 -0.11 3.68 1.46
N GLU A 61 1.06 4.07 1.98
CA GLU A 61 1.24 5.35 2.70
C GLU A 61 0.85 6.56 1.83
N GLY A 62 1.33 6.59 0.58
CA GLY A 62 1.00 7.66 -0.36
C GLY A 62 -0.47 7.68 -0.77
N MET A 63 -1.10 6.51 -0.93
CA MET A 63 -2.51 6.39 -1.32
C MET A 63 -3.47 6.80 -0.19
N LEU A 64 -3.10 6.56 1.07
CA LEU A 64 -3.88 6.91 2.26
C LEU A 64 -3.50 8.28 2.84
N SER A 65 -2.54 8.98 2.23
CA SER A 65 -2.18 10.34 2.65
C SER A 65 -3.41 11.26 2.63
N PRO A 66 -3.65 12.08 3.67
CA PRO A 66 -4.75 13.04 3.68
C PRO A 66 -4.73 14.05 2.51
N ASN A 67 -3.56 14.24 1.89
CA ASN A 67 -3.35 15.14 0.75
C ASN A 67 -3.36 14.39 -0.60
N ALA A 68 -3.68 13.10 -0.62
CA ALA A 68 -3.69 12.31 -1.85
C ALA A 68 -4.81 12.78 -2.78
N THR A 69 -4.43 13.20 -3.98
CA THR A 69 -5.36 13.53 -5.08
C THR A 69 -5.37 12.39 -6.09
N ASP A 70 -6.37 12.34 -6.97
CA ASP A 70 -6.38 11.33 -8.04
C ASP A 70 -5.16 11.44 -8.96
N ALA A 71 -4.66 12.67 -9.17
CA ALA A 71 -3.43 12.91 -9.92
C ALA A 71 -2.22 12.31 -9.19
N SER A 72 -2.03 12.62 -7.91
CA SER A 72 -0.88 12.09 -7.16
C SER A 72 -0.94 10.58 -7.01
N LYS A 73 -2.14 9.98 -6.89
CA LYS A 73 -2.30 8.52 -6.85
C LYS A 73 -1.89 7.88 -8.17
N ARG A 74 -2.25 8.47 -9.32
CA ARG A 74 -1.76 8.02 -10.64
C ARG A 74 -0.24 8.14 -10.76
N ASP A 75 0.35 9.21 -10.24
CA ASP A 75 1.80 9.39 -10.24
C ASP A 75 2.50 8.33 -9.38
N ILE A 76 1.96 8.05 -8.18
CA ILE A 76 2.46 6.97 -7.31
C ILE A 76 2.38 5.65 -8.07
N SER A 77 1.23 5.32 -8.66
CA SER A 77 1.04 4.12 -9.49
C SER A 77 2.12 3.96 -10.56
N SER A 78 2.39 5.02 -11.34
CA SER A 78 3.42 5.01 -12.37
C SER A 78 4.83 4.79 -11.79
N VAL A 79 5.15 5.44 -10.67
CA VAL A 79 6.45 5.28 -9.99
C VAL A 79 6.63 3.86 -9.45
N ILE A 80 5.58 3.26 -8.87
CA ILE A 80 5.63 1.88 -8.39
C ILE A 80 5.88 0.92 -9.55
N GLU A 81 5.15 1.07 -10.66
CA GLU A 81 5.33 0.24 -11.85
C GLU A 81 6.75 0.35 -12.42
N ALA A 82 7.27 1.58 -12.56
CA ALA A 82 8.64 1.82 -13.04
C ALA A 82 9.69 1.18 -12.12
N LYS A 83 9.52 1.28 -10.79
CA LYS A 83 10.44 0.69 -9.82
C LYS A 83 10.37 -0.83 -9.79
N LEU A 84 9.19 -1.43 -9.96
CA LEU A 84 9.04 -2.87 -10.12
C LEU A 84 9.80 -3.35 -11.36
N ARG A 85 9.60 -2.71 -12.52
CA ARG A 85 10.33 -3.04 -13.76
C ARG A 85 11.85 -2.86 -13.64
N ALA A 86 12.31 -1.90 -12.86
CA ALA A 86 13.74 -1.67 -12.63
C ALA A 86 14.36 -2.67 -11.63
N THR A 87 13.54 -3.28 -10.76
CA THR A 87 14.01 -4.23 -9.73
C THR A 87 13.97 -5.67 -10.24
N LEU A 88 12.93 -6.01 -11.00
CA LEU A 88 12.72 -7.35 -11.55
C LEU A 88 13.61 -7.58 -12.78
N THR A 89 14.00 -8.83 -13.00
CA THR A 89 14.62 -9.26 -14.26
C THR A 89 13.62 -9.19 -15.42
N ALA A 90 14.11 -9.26 -16.66
CA ALA A 90 13.26 -9.27 -17.85
C ALA A 90 12.26 -10.45 -17.85
N GLU A 91 12.68 -11.62 -17.38
CA GLU A 91 11.81 -12.80 -17.27
C GLU A 91 10.71 -12.60 -16.22
N GLN A 92 11.07 -12.15 -15.01
CA GLN A 92 10.11 -11.85 -13.94
C GLN A 92 9.14 -10.73 -14.35
N THR A 93 9.63 -9.70 -15.04
CA THR A 93 8.79 -8.62 -15.58
C THR A 93 7.77 -9.17 -16.59
N THR A 94 8.19 -10.06 -17.47
CA THR A 94 7.29 -10.71 -18.44
C THR A 94 6.21 -11.55 -17.75
N LEU A 95 6.57 -12.28 -16.68
CA LEU A 95 5.61 -13.05 -15.88
C LEU A 95 4.58 -12.15 -15.21
N LEU A 96 5.03 -11.02 -14.62
CA LEU A 96 4.16 -10.02 -14.04
C LEU A 96 3.20 -9.41 -15.08
N GLU A 97 3.70 -9.03 -16.25
CA GLU A 97 2.90 -8.37 -17.28
C GLU A 97 1.84 -9.30 -17.90
N LYS A 98 2.12 -10.61 -17.97
CA LYS A 98 1.16 -11.64 -18.36
C LYS A 98 0.04 -11.82 -17.34
N ASN A 99 0.30 -11.57 -16.06
CA ASN A 99 -0.71 -11.63 -15.01
C ASN A 99 -1.36 -10.26 -14.79
N ARG A 100 -2.31 -9.90 -15.65
CA ARG A 100 -3.03 -8.62 -15.59
C ARG A 100 -3.69 -8.36 -14.23
N THR A 101 -4.18 -9.40 -13.56
CA THR A 101 -4.81 -9.29 -12.23
C THR A 101 -3.80 -8.81 -11.19
N VAL A 102 -2.65 -9.48 -11.08
CA VAL A 102 -1.59 -9.11 -10.13
C VAL A 102 -1.01 -7.75 -10.50
N LEU A 103 -0.71 -7.50 -11.77
CA LEU A 103 -0.21 -6.20 -12.22
C LEU A 103 -1.14 -5.07 -11.79
N THR A 104 -2.44 -5.21 -12.07
CA THR A 104 -3.46 -4.22 -11.68
C THR A 104 -3.48 -4.04 -10.17
N GLN A 105 -3.43 -5.10 -9.37
CA GLN A 105 -3.37 -4.99 -7.91
C GLN A 105 -2.14 -4.20 -7.42
N LEU A 106 -0.97 -4.46 -8.01
CA LEU A 106 0.27 -3.79 -7.62
C LEU A 106 0.30 -2.32 -8.00
N VAL A 107 -0.22 -1.96 -9.18
CA VAL A 107 -0.02 -0.63 -9.77
C VAL A 107 -1.28 0.26 -9.74
N SER A 108 -2.46 -0.24 -9.39
CA SER A 108 -3.66 0.60 -9.41
C SER A 108 -3.69 1.63 -8.27
N ALA A 109 -4.21 2.81 -8.59
CA ALA A 109 -4.49 3.89 -7.64
C ALA A 109 -5.68 3.59 -6.69
N ALA A 110 -6.38 2.48 -6.91
CA ALA A 110 -7.57 2.05 -6.18
C ALA A 110 -7.44 0.58 -5.74
N PRO A 111 -8.08 0.17 -4.63
CA PRO A 111 -8.16 -1.24 -4.27
C PRO A 111 -8.88 -2.00 -5.39
N VAL A 112 -8.32 -3.15 -5.80
CA VAL A 112 -9.03 -4.12 -6.63
C VAL A 112 -10.16 -4.69 -5.78
N ILE A 113 -11.28 -3.95 -5.74
CA ILE A 113 -12.54 -4.51 -5.30
C ILE A 113 -12.92 -5.49 -6.39
N SER A 114 -12.80 -6.77 -6.07
CA SER A 114 -13.43 -7.84 -6.83
C SER A 114 -14.94 -7.62 -6.72
N GLU A 115 -15.49 -6.78 -7.58
CA GLU A 115 -16.92 -6.78 -7.84
C GLU A 115 -17.22 -8.09 -8.57
N LYS A 116 -17.57 -9.10 -7.77
CA LYS A 116 -18.43 -10.18 -8.25
C LYS A 116 -19.73 -9.52 -8.74
N LYS A 117 -20.01 -9.69 -10.02
CA LYS A 117 -21.36 -9.56 -10.56
C LYS A 117 -21.73 -10.85 -11.26
#